data_AF-A0A1C5K5F4-F1
#
_entry.id   AF-A0A1C5K5F4-F1
#
_cell.length_a   1.000
_cell.length_b   1.000
_cell.length_c   1.000
_cell.angle_alpha   90.00
_cell.angle_beta   90.00
_cell.angle_gamma   90.00
#
_symmetry.space_group_name_H-M   'P 1'
#
loop_
_entity.id
_entity.type
_entity.pdbx_description
1 polymer ?
#
loop_
_entity_poly.entity_id
_entity_poly.type
_entity_poly.pdbx_seq_one_letter_code
_entity_poly.pdbx_strand_id
1 'polypeptide(L)'
;MPTTDPTTVTEQFAAEYVRNAVPTMLKAIASIKRYNRFVLLGALATSYLHQAHYLWTQNAGYFAYLVPLIFDAAMVSMLTVVRTSGIAKDAKRGALVVFSGAALLSATINFASPGSLGLRLVFALVVVLVIGVELVAGRIRPDFAAIEAEASALLTAARDLAAKDDSASEPADRPATAPAVDTDPAASPAVDTPPPATPAVIAAPVTPAPIVRPEVPAHLVPTARFVIGRHEQSHGRPITVDELAGLLSVGPDIARELLHALAGHTSAVNGTSVAGGAR
;
A
#
# COMPACT_ATOMS: atom_id res chain seq x y z
N MET A 1 -8.89 -5.10 -67.04
CA MET A 1 -8.45 -4.68 -65.69
C MET A 1 -9.10 -5.61 -64.69
N PRO A 2 -8.35 -6.31 -63.85
CA PRO A 2 -8.93 -7.12 -62.79
C PRO A 2 -9.66 -6.19 -61.82
N THR A 3 -10.94 -6.44 -61.61
CA THR A 3 -11.77 -5.76 -60.61
C THR A 3 -11.34 -6.27 -59.25
N THR A 4 -10.58 -5.46 -58.50
CA THR A 4 -10.31 -5.73 -57.09
C THR A 4 -11.62 -5.61 -56.32
N ASP A 5 -12.12 -6.72 -55.81
CA ASP A 5 -13.36 -6.72 -55.05
C ASP A 5 -13.17 -5.91 -53.75
N PRO A 6 -14.05 -4.94 -53.44
CA PRO A 6 -13.92 -4.09 -52.25
C PRO A 6 -14.04 -4.88 -50.93
N THR A 7 -14.62 -6.08 -50.98
CA THR A 7 -14.74 -7.01 -49.84
C THR A 7 -13.38 -7.55 -49.41
N THR A 8 -12.53 -7.93 -50.37
CA THR A 8 -11.18 -8.47 -50.09
C THR A 8 -10.26 -7.49 -49.35
N VAL A 9 -10.33 -6.20 -49.68
CA VAL A 9 -9.52 -5.17 -49.00
C VAL A 9 -9.97 -4.99 -47.54
N THR A 10 -11.28 -4.99 -47.29
CA THR A 10 -11.85 -4.86 -45.95
C THR A 10 -11.53 -6.07 -45.07
N GLU A 11 -11.60 -7.28 -45.63
CA GLU A 11 -11.23 -8.52 -44.94
C GLU A 11 -9.74 -8.57 -44.61
N GLN A 12 -8.88 -8.13 -45.52
CA GLN A 12 -7.44 -8.09 -45.31
C GLN A 12 -7.05 -7.09 -44.20
N PHE A 13 -7.66 -5.90 -44.17
CA PHE A 13 -7.47 -4.94 -43.07
C PHE A 13 -8.00 -5.47 -41.73
N ALA A 14 -9.17 -6.12 -41.71
CA ALA A 14 -9.72 -6.71 -40.50
C ALA A 14 -8.82 -7.83 -39.97
N ALA A 15 -8.33 -8.71 -40.84
CA ALA A 15 -7.40 -9.78 -40.48
C ALA A 15 -6.08 -9.23 -39.93
N GLU A 16 -5.51 -8.19 -40.56
CA GLU A 16 -4.27 -7.57 -40.11
C GLU A 16 -4.42 -6.82 -38.79
N TYR A 17 -5.55 -6.12 -38.60
CA TYR A 17 -5.90 -5.49 -37.33
C TYR A 17 -6.05 -6.51 -36.21
N VAL A 18 -6.77 -7.61 -36.45
CA VAL A 18 -6.93 -8.70 -35.46
C VAL A 18 -5.60 -9.35 -35.12
N ARG A 19 -4.72 -9.56 -36.11
CA ARG A 19 -3.42 -10.22 -35.90
C ARG A 19 -2.46 -9.37 -35.07
N ASN A 20 -2.44 -8.05 -35.28
CA ASN A 20 -1.40 -7.18 -34.71
C ASN A 20 -1.90 -6.31 -33.54
N ALA A 21 -3.10 -5.73 -33.65
CA ALA A 21 -3.61 -4.76 -32.67
C ALA A 21 -4.25 -5.45 -31.46
N VAL A 22 -5.06 -6.50 -31.68
CA VAL A 22 -5.83 -7.16 -30.60
C VAL A 22 -4.92 -7.77 -29.52
N PRO A 23 -3.84 -8.54 -29.83
CA PRO A 23 -2.99 -9.11 -28.79
C PRO A 23 -2.27 -8.03 -27.96
N THR A 24 -1.86 -6.94 -28.60
CA THR A 24 -1.19 -5.80 -27.95
C THR A 24 -2.16 -5.10 -27.01
N MET A 25 -3.39 -4.88 -27.46
CA MET A 25 -4.46 -4.31 -26.64
C MET A 25 -4.79 -5.18 -25.42
N LEU A 26 -4.93 -6.50 -25.60
CA LEU A 26 -5.20 -7.43 -24.50
C LEU A 26 -4.06 -7.48 -23.47
N LYS A 27 -2.80 -7.47 -23.93
CA LYS A 27 -1.63 -7.36 -23.02
C LYS A 27 -1.65 -6.06 -22.23
N ALA A 28 -1.98 -4.93 -22.87
CA ALA A 28 -2.10 -3.65 -22.19
C ALA A 28 -3.21 -3.67 -21.13
N ILE A 29 -4.39 -4.22 -21.46
CA ILE A 29 -5.52 -4.37 -20.52
C ILE A 29 -5.11 -5.23 -19.31
N ALA A 30 -4.46 -6.37 -19.54
CA ALA A 30 -4.00 -7.25 -18.46
C ALA A 30 -2.97 -6.56 -17.56
N SER A 31 -2.04 -5.80 -18.15
CA SER A 31 -1.05 -5.00 -17.44
C SER A 31 -1.71 -3.94 -16.56
N ILE A 32 -2.67 -3.18 -17.11
CA ILE A 32 -3.43 -2.16 -16.38
C ILE A 32 -4.22 -2.78 -15.22
N LYS A 33 -4.90 -3.92 -15.44
CA LYS A 33 -5.61 -4.66 -14.36
C LYS A 33 -4.64 -5.04 -13.23
N ARG A 34 -3.44 -5.50 -13.57
CA ARG A 34 -2.41 -5.88 -12.59
C ARG A 34 -1.91 -4.67 -11.80
N TYR A 35 -1.59 -3.56 -12.47
CA TYR A 35 -1.17 -2.32 -11.80
C TYR A 35 -2.26 -1.77 -10.88
N ASN A 36 -3.51 -1.71 -11.33
CA ASN A 36 -4.63 -1.25 -10.50
C ASN A 36 -4.79 -2.10 -9.24
N ARG A 37 -4.56 -3.43 -9.34
CA ARG A 37 -4.61 -4.32 -8.17
C ARG A 37 -3.46 -4.03 -7.20
N PHE A 38 -2.25 -3.78 -7.69
CA PHE A 38 -1.12 -3.41 -6.83
C PHE A 38 -1.32 -2.07 -6.15
N VAL A 39 -1.83 -1.06 -6.86
CA VAL A 39 -2.15 0.25 -6.28
C VAL A 39 -3.21 0.10 -5.19
N LEU A 40 -4.26 -0.69 -5.43
CA LEU A 40 -5.29 -0.96 -4.42
C LEU A 40 -4.71 -1.65 -3.18
N LEU A 41 -3.87 -2.69 -3.37
CA LEU A 41 -3.22 -3.38 -2.25
C LEU A 41 -2.30 -2.46 -1.46
N GLY A 42 -1.51 -1.61 -2.13
CA GLY A 42 -0.65 -0.63 -1.48
C GLY A 42 -1.43 0.42 -0.70
N ALA A 43 -2.54 0.90 -1.25
CA ALA A 43 -3.44 1.83 -0.57
C ALA A 43 -4.08 1.21 0.68
N LEU A 44 -4.57 -0.03 0.58
CA LEU A 44 -5.12 -0.77 1.73
C LEU A 44 -4.06 -1.01 2.80
N ALA A 45 -2.87 -1.47 2.43
CA ALA A 45 -1.78 -1.70 3.38
C ALA A 45 -1.37 -0.41 4.12
N THR A 46 -1.29 0.71 3.40
CA THR A 46 -0.97 2.02 4.00
C THR A 46 -2.08 2.49 4.94
N SER A 47 -3.34 2.36 4.52
CA SER A 47 -4.52 2.67 5.34
C SER A 47 -4.55 1.83 6.61
N TYR A 48 -4.36 0.52 6.48
CA TYR A 48 -4.29 -0.43 7.59
C TYR A 48 -3.22 -0.04 8.60
N LEU A 49 -1.98 0.21 8.16
CA LEU A 49 -0.89 0.61 9.03
C LEU A 49 -1.18 1.93 9.76
N HIS A 50 -1.75 2.90 9.06
CA HIS A 50 -2.09 4.20 9.66
C HIS A 50 -3.16 4.06 10.75
N GLN A 51 -4.25 3.34 10.47
CA GLN A 51 -5.32 3.11 11.43
C GLN A 51 -4.85 2.27 12.61
N ALA A 52 -4.05 1.23 12.36
CA ALA A 52 -3.51 0.38 13.40
C ALA A 52 -2.56 1.15 14.32
N HIS A 53 -1.68 1.98 13.77
CA HIS A 53 -0.82 2.84 14.56
C HIS A 53 -1.66 3.84 15.39
N TYR A 54 -2.66 4.48 14.79
CA TYR A 54 -3.54 5.41 15.51
C TYR A 54 -4.23 4.73 16.69
N LEU A 55 -4.90 3.59 16.48
CA LEU A 55 -5.58 2.87 17.55
C LEU A 55 -4.62 2.32 18.61
N TRP A 56 -3.40 1.95 18.21
CA TRP A 56 -2.35 1.56 19.14
C TRP A 56 -1.97 2.73 20.07
N THR A 57 -1.82 3.95 19.55
CA THR A 57 -1.54 5.14 20.38
C THR A 57 -2.68 5.48 21.35
N GLN A 58 -3.90 5.02 21.08
CA GLN A 58 -5.06 5.15 21.97
C GLN A 58 -5.19 4.00 22.98
N ASN A 59 -4.19 3.12 23.09
CA ASN A 59 -4.22 1.91 23.93
C ASN A 59 -5.39 0.96 23.62
N ALA A 60 -5.81 0.87 22.36
CA ALA A 60 -6.88 -0.07 21.95
C ALA A 60 -6.44 -1.55 22.00
N GLY A 61 -5.18 -1.84 22.32
CA GLY A 61 -4.63 -3.19 22.41
C GLY A 61 -4.80 -3.98 21.11
N TYR A 62 -5.30 -5.21 21.20
CA TYR A 62 -5.51 -6.08 20.04
C TYR A 62 -6.50 -5.50 19.02
N PHE A 63 -7.47 -4.68 19.45
CA PHE A 63 -8.44 -4.05 18.55
C PHE A 63 -7.80 -3.07 17.57
N ALA A 64 -6.58 -2.58 17.86
CA ALA A 64 -5.85 -1.74 16.94
C ALA A 64 -5.59 -2.41 15.59
N TYR A 65 -5.41 -3.73 15.58
CA TYR A 65 -5.12 -4.48 14.36
C TYR A 65 -6.37 -5.11 13.75
N LEU A 66 -7.33 -5.50 14.60
CA LEU A 66 -8.52 -6.23 14.15
C LEU A 66 -9.53 -5.32 13.45
N VAL A 67 -9.78 -4.12 13.99
CA VAL A 67 -10.79 -3.20 13.46
C VAL A 67 -10.45 -2.74 12.03
N PRO A 68 -9.22 -2.27 11.74
CA PRO A 68 -8.84 -1.89 10.37
C PRO A 68 -8.92 -3.05 9.38
N LEU A 69 -8.53 -4.26 9.81
CA LEU A 69 -8.56 -5.45 8.96
C LEU A 69 -9.99 -5.80 8.51
N ILE A 70 -10.94 -5.79 9.44
CA ILE A 70 -12.35 -6.08 9.15
C ILE A 70 -12.92 -5.01 8.22
N PHE A 71 -12.57 -3.74 8.45
CA PHE A 71 -13.04 -2.63 7.63
C PHE A 71 -12.53 -2.72 6.19
N ASP A 72 -11.24 -3.01 6.01
CA ASP A 72 -10.64 -3.22 4.68
C ASP A 72 -11.24 -4.43 3.97
N ALA A 73 -11.45 -5.54 4.69
CA ALA A 73 -12.12 -6.72 4.14
C ALA A 73 -13.55 -6.40 3.67
N ALA A 74 -14.31 -5.64 4.46
CA ALA A 74 -15.65 -5.19 4.10
C ALA A 74 -15.64 -4.28 2.87
N MET A 75 -14.70 -3.33 2.79
CA MET A 75 -14.51 -2.46 1.62
C MET A 75 -14.19 -3.27 0.36
N VAL A 76 -13.25 -4.22 0.44
CA VAL A 76 -12.90 -5.10 -0.68
C VAL A 76 -14.09 -5.97 -1.10
N SER A 77 -14.86 -6.48 -0.15
CA SER A 77 -16.07 -7.26 -0.43
C SER A 77 -17.11 -6.42 -1.19
N MET A 78 -17.41 -5.21 -0.71
CA MET A 78 -18.37 -4.30 -1.39
C MET A 78 -17.87 -3.90 -2.78
N LEU A 79 -16.58 -3.64 -2.92
CA LEU A 79 -15.98 -3.34 -4.22
C LEU A 79 -16.09 -4.52 -5.18
N THR A 80 -15.88 -5.74 -4.70
CA THR A 80 -16.03 -6.97 -5.51
C THR A 80 -17.48 -7.12 -6.00
N VAL A 81 -18.46 -6.90 -5.13
CA VAL A 81 -19.89 -6.91 -5.48
C VAL A 81 -20.21 -5.86 -6.55
N VAL A 82 -19.76 -4.61 -6.37
CA VAL A 82 -19.98 -3.53 -7.34
C VAL A 82 -19.34 -3.85 -8.69
N ARG A 83 -18.18 -4.51 -8.68
CA ARG A 83 -17.42 -4.85 -9.89
C ARG A 83 -17.89 -6.11 -10.61
N THR A 84 -18.75 -6.93 -10.00
CA THR A 84 -19.23 -8.18 -10.59
C THR A 84 -20.25 -7.90 -11.71
N SER A 85 -19.96 -8.41 -12.91
CA SER A 85 -20.89 -8.34 -14.05
C SER A 85 -22.10 -9.25 -13.81
N GLY A 86 -23.29 -8.84 -14.26
CA GLY A 86 -24.52 -9.62 -14.06
C GLY A 86 -25.16 -9.55 -12.67
N ILE A 87 -24.54 -8.88 -11.69
CA ILE A 87 -25.19 -8.64 -10.38
C ILE A 87 -26.43 -7.75 -10.53
N ALA A 88 -27.49 -8.08 -9.77
CA ALA A 88 -28.73 -7.34 -9.70
C ALA A 88 -28.48 -5.84 -9.40
N LYS A 89 -29.20 -4.95 -10.08
CA LYS A 89 -29.03 -3.49 -9.95
C LYS A 89 -29.21 -3.02 -8.51
N ASP A 90 -30.12 -3.64 -7.76
CA ASP A 90 -30.40 -3.30 -6.37
C ASP A 90 -29.27 -3.73 -5.43
N ALA A 91 -28.68 -4.90 -5.65
CA ALA A 91 -27.50 -5.34 -4.90
C ALA A 91 -26.28 -4.43 -5.18
N LYS A 92 -26.11 -3.98 -6.43
CA LYS A 92 -25.10 -2.97 -6.81
C LYS A 92 -25.33 -1.64 -6.11
N ARG A 93 -26.57 -1.14 -6.09
CA ARG A 93 -26.92 0.09 -5.37
C ARG A 93 -26.68 -0.05 -3.88
N GLY A 94 -27.11 -1.16 -3.27
CA GLY A 94 -26.88 -1.46 -1.86
C GLY A 94 -25.40 -1.48 -1.50
N ALA A 95 -24.58 -2.20 -2.27
CA ALA A 95 -23.13 -2.24 -2.06
C ALA A 95 -22.47 -0.87 -2.21
N LEU A 96 -22.91 -0.06 -3.18
CA LEU A 96 -22.39 1.29 -3.39
C LEU A 96 -22.78 2.24 -2.24
N VAL A 97 -24.02 2.15 -1.73
CA VAL A 97 -24.46 2.93 -0.56
C VAL A 97 -23.65 2.56 0.68
N VAL A 98 -23.45 1.27 0.95
CA VAL A 98 -22.65 0.80 2.09
C VAL A 98 -21.20 1.24 1.94
N PHE A 99 -20.61 1.11 0.75
CA PHE A 99 -19.26 1.56 0.46
C PHE A 99 -19.11 3.07 0.66
N SER A 100 -20.03 3.88 0.14
CA SER A 100 -20.01 5.33 0.30
C SER A 100 -20.18 5.75 1.77
N GLY A 101 -21.07 5.09 2.52
CA GLY A 101 -21.24 5.34 3.94
C GLY A 101 -19.98 5.02 4.75
N ALA A 102 -19.36 3.88 4.48
CA ALA A 102 -18.10 3.48 5.10
C ALA A 102 -16.96 4.46 4.76
N ALA A 103 -16.82 4.84 3.49
CA ALA A 103 -15.80 5.78 3.06
C ALA A 103 -15.99 7.18 3.68
N LEU A 104 -17.23 7.68 3.77
CA LEU A 104 -17.54 8.95 4.43
C LEU A 104 -17.21 8.90 5.92
N LEU A 105 -17.60 7.82 6.62
CA LEU A 105 -17.28 7.63 8.03
C LEU A 105 -15.77 7.62 8.27
N SER A 106 -15.02 6.91 7.42
CA SER A 106 -13.55 6.88 7.46
C SER A 106 -12.94 8.28 7.24
N ALA A 107 -13.46 9.05 6.28
CA ALA A 107 -13.03 10.43 6.07
C ALA A 107 -13.32 11.33 7.30
N THR A 108 -14.49 11.19 7.92
CA THR A 108 -14.86 11.94 9.12
C THR A 108 -13.95 11.61 10.31
N ILE A 109 -13.67 10.31 10.53
CA ILE A 109 -12.76 9.87 11.61
C ILE A 109 -11.35 10.41 11.35
N ASN A 110 -10.84 10.30 10.13
CA ASN A 110 -9.52 10.83 9.77
C ASN A 110 -9.45 12.35 9.97
N PHE A 111 -10.52 13.09 9.66
CA PHE A 111 -10.58 14.54 9.90
C PHE A 111 -10.62 14.90 11.39
N ALA A 112 -11.30 14.08 12.21
CA ALA A 112 -11.38 14.26 13.66
C ALA A 112 -10.08 13.85 14.38
N SER A 113 -9.22 13.07 13.73
CA SER A 113 -7.98 12.54 14.35
C SER A 113 -7.02 13.66 14.77
N PRO A 114 -6.38 13.59 15.95
CA PRO A 114 -5.38 14.56 16.39
C PRO A 114 -4.23 14.71 15.38
N GLY A 115 -3.92 15.94 14.97
CA GLY A 115 -2.89 16.21 13.96
C GLY A 115 -2.93 17.64 13.44
N SER A 116 -1.92 18.02 12.65
CA SER A 116 -1.92 19.34 11.99
C SER A 116 -3.04 19.42 10.96
N LEU A 117 -3.64 20.60 10.81
CA LEU A 117 -4.75 20.84 9.88
C LEU A 117 -4.40 20.42 8.44
N GLY A 118 -3.15 20.63 8.02
CA GLY A 118 -2.64 20.19 6.72
C GLY A 118 -2.68 18.67 6.54
N LEU A 119 -2.29 17.89 7.56
CA LEU A 119 -2.30 16.43 7.50
C LEU A 119 -3.73 15.87 7.42
N ARG A 120 -4.67 16.47 8.17
CA ARG A 120 -6.10 16.11 8.13
C ARG A 120 -6.71 16.35 6.75
N LEU A 121 -6.40 17.48 6.13
CA LEU A 121 -6.85 17.81 4.76
C LEU A 121 -6.32 16.81 3.73
N VAL A 122 -5.03 16.43 3.83
CA VAL A 122 -4.44 15.45 2.91
C VAL A 122 -5.13 14.09 3.03
N PHE A 123 -5.34 13.58 4.24
CA PHE A 123 -6.04 12.31 4.44
C PHE A 123 -7.49 12.34 3.96
N ALA A 124 -8.24 13.40 4.28
CA ALA A 124 -9.61 13.57 3.80
C ALA A 124 -9.65 13.61 2.26
N LEU A 125 -8.73 14.32 1.62
CA LEU A 125 -8.63 14.40 0.17
C LEU A 125 -8.31 13.05 -0.47
N VAL A 126 -7.40 12.26 0.11
CA VAL A 126 -7.08 10.90 -0.37
C VAL A 126 -8.33 10.01 -0.34
N VAL A 127 -9.10 10.03 0.75
CA VAL A 127 -10.34 9.22 0.85
C VAL A 127 -11.37 9.66 -0.19
N VAL A 128 -11.57 10.98 -0.37
CA VAL A 128 -12.45 11.52 -1.41
C VAL A 128 -11.97 11.14 -2.82
N LEU A 129 -10.65 11.16 -3.05
CA LEU A 129 -10.05 10.76 -4.32
C LEU A 129 -10.32 9.29 -4.64
N VAL A 130 -10.26 8.38 -3.66
CA VAL A 130 -10.62 6.96 -3.84
C VAL A 130 -12.08 6.82 -4.30
N ILE A 131 -13.01 7.55 -3.70
CA ILE A 131 -14.43 7.57 -4.12
C ILE A 131 -14.54 8.11 -5.57
N GLY A 132 -13.83 9.20 -5.87
CA GLY A 132 -13.81 9.81 -7.20
C GLY A 132 -13.28 8.85 -8.27
N VAL A 133 -12.18 8.16 -7.99
CA VAL A 133 -11.59 7.15 -8.90
C VAL A 133 -12.55 6.01 -9.14
N GLU A 134 -13.27 5.51 -8.13
CA GLU A 134 -14.26 4.45 -8.31
C GLU A 134 -15.50 4.90 -9.09
N LEU A 135 -15.98 6.13 -8.87
CA LEU A 135 -17.08 6.70 -9.65
C LEU A 135 -16.70 6.88 -11.13
N VAL A 136 -15.48 7.37 -11.39
CA VAL A 136 -14.94 7.51 -12.75
C VAL A 136 -14.74 6.14 -13.38
N ALA A 137 -14.17 5.17 -12.66
CA ALA A 137 -14.03 3.79 -13.12
C ALA A 137 -15.38 3.12 -13.39
N GLY A 138 -16.41 3.42 -12.60
CA GLY A 138 -17.77 2.93 -12.81
C GLY A 138 -18.46 3.56 -14.03
N ARG A 139 -18.19 4.85 -14.31
CA ARG A 139 -18.83 5.62 -15.38
C ARG A 139 -18.17 5.46 -16.75
N ILE A 140 -16.86 5.26 -16.78
CA ILE A 140 -16.08 5.13 -18.03
C ILE A 140 -16.08 3.70 -18.55
N ARG A 141 -16.42 2.69 -17.73
CA ARG A 141 -16.26 1.26 -18.05
C ARG A 141 -16.68 0.91 -19.49
N PRO A 142 -15.71 0.69 -20.40
CA PRO A 142 -15.90 -0.29 -21.46
C PRO A 142 -16.18 -1.61 -20.74
N ASP A 143 -17.17 -2.37 -21.18
CA ASP A 143 -17.43 -3.69 -20.63
C ASP A 143 -16.27 -4.60 -21.02
N PHE A 144 -15.17 -4.54 -20.26
CA PHE A 144 -13.96 -5.30 -20.57
C PHE A 144 -14.20 -6.80 -20.54
N ALA A 145 -15.25 -7.27 -19.86
CA ALA A 145 -15.64 -8.68 -19.91
C ALA A 145 -16.33 -9.01 -21.24
N ALA A 146 -17.21 -8.12 -21.73
CA ALA A 146 -17.75 -8.24 -23.08
C ALA A 146 -16.66 -8.07 -24.15
N ILE A 147 -15.74 -7.12 -24.01
CA ILE A 147 -14.62 -6.90 -24.94
C ILE A 147 -13.64 -8.09 -24.90
N GLU A 148 -13.39 -8.70 -23.74
CA GLU A 148 -12.53 -9.88 -23.61
C GLU A 148 -13.23 -11.13 -24.15
N ALA A 149 -14.54 -11.27 -23.95
CA ALA A 149 -15.35 -12.33 -24.56
C ALA A 149 -15.39 -12.18 -26.09
N GLU A 150 -15.66 -10.97 -26.59
CA GLU A 150 -15.69 -10.65 -28.02
C GLU A 150 -14.29 -10.78 -28.65
N ALA A 151 -13.24 -10.27 -28.00
CA ALA A 151 -11.87 -10.45 -28.48
C ALA A 151 -11.42 -11.92 -28.45
N SER A 152 -11.85 -12.72 -27.46
CA SER A 152 -11.57 -14.16 -27.43
C SER A 152 -12.34 -14.92 -28.51
N ALA A 153 -13.58 -14.51 -28.80
CA ALA A 153 -14.39 -15.05 -29.88
C ALA A 153 -13.76 -14.69 -31.24
N LEU A 154 -13.29 -13.46 -31.42
CA LEU A 154 -12.59 -13.01 -32.63
C LEU A 154 -11.24 -13.72 -32.81
N LEU A 155 -10.47 -13.94 -31.73
CA LEU A 155 -9.23 -14.72 -31.78
C LEU A 155 -9.50 -16.18 -32.13
N THR A 156 -10.57 -16.76 -31.60
CA THR A 156 -10.98 -18.14 -31.92
C THR A 156 -11.41 -18.24 -33.38
N ALA A 157 -12.25 -17.33 -33.85
CA ALA A 157 -12.69 -17.26 -35.25
C ALA A 157 -11.51 -17.03 -36.22
N ALA A 158 -10.55 -16.17 -35.87
CA ALA A 158 -9.35 -15.95 -36.67
C ALA A 158 -8.45 -17.19 -36.73
N ARG A 159 -8.35 -17.94 -35.63
CA ARG A 159 -7.61 -19.21 -35.58
C ARG A 159 -8.29 -20.29 -36.43
N ASP A 160 -9.62 -20.35 -36.40
CA ASP A 160 -10.41 -21.27 -37.20
C ASP A 160 -10.32 -20.93 -38.70
N LEU A 161 -10.30 -19.65 -39.08
CA LEU A 161 -10.05 -19.22 -40.46
C LEU A 161 -8.64 -19.59 -40.92
N ALA A 162 -7.61 -19.33 -40.11
CA ALA A 162 -6.23 -19.68 -40.45
C ALA A 162 -6.05 -21.21 -40.63
N ALA A 163 -6.68 -22.01 -39.76
CA ALA A 163 -6.65 -23.47 -39.88
C ALA A 163 -7.39 -23.99 -41.13
N LYS A 164 -8.44 -23.27 -41.58
CA LYS A 164 -9.18 -23.59 -42.80
C LYS A 164 -8.38 -23.29 -44.06
N ASP A 165 -7.57 -22.22 -44.06
CA ASP A 165 -6.67 -21.89 -45.16
C ASP A 165 -5.48 -22.87 -45.26
N ASP A 166 -4.94 -23.34 -44.12
CA ASP A 166 -3.88 -24.37 -44.09
C ASP A 166 -4.37 -25.75 -44.58
N SER A 167 -5.67 -26.03 -44.47
CA SER A 167 -6.27 -27.29 -44.92
C SER A 167 -6.39 -27.40 -46.46
N ALA A 168 -6.06 -26.35 -47.21
CA ALA A 168 -5.96 -26.37 -48.66
C ALA A 168 -4.54 -26.74 -49.17
N SER A 169 -3.58 -26.98 -48.28
CA SER A 169 -2.26 -27.50 -48.64
C SER A 169 -2.12 -28.98 -48.26
N GLU A 170 -1.87 -29.81 -49.28
CA GLU A 170 -1.71 -31.26 -49.24
C GLU A 170 -0.60 -31.72 -48.26
N PRO A 171 -0.78 -32.84 -47.51
CA PRO A 171 0.15 -33.26 -46.46
C PRO A 171 1.31 -34.11 -47.01
N ALA A 172 2.55 -33.71 -46.73
CA ALA A 172 3.74 -34.53 -46.96
C ALA A 172 4.23 -35.18 -45.64
N ASP A 173 3.89 -36.46 -45.53
CA ASP A 173 4.52 -37.63 -44.88
C ASP A 173 5.68 -37.49 -43.84
N ARG A 174 5.42 -38.09 -42.65
CA ARG A 174 6.27 -38.92 -41.73
C ARG A 174 7.47 -38.34 -40.91
N PRO A 175 7.99 -39.04 -39.86
CA PRO A 175 7.42 -40.07 -38.96
C PRO A 175 7.60 -39.79 -37.43
N ALA A 176 6.92 -40.62 -36.63
CA ALA A 176 6.94 -40.71 -35.16
C ALA A 176 8.27 -41.20 -34.53
N THR A 177 8.53 -40.81 -33.27
CA THR A 177 9.34 -41.58 -32.30
C THR A 177 8.93 -41.19 -30.86
N ALA A 178 8.54 -42.18 -30.06
CA ALA A 178 8.53 -42.14 -28.59
C ALA A 178 9.67 -43.04 -28.08
N PRO A 179 10.20 -42.78 -26.87
CA PRO A 179 9.93 -43.77 -25.82
C PRO A 179 9.69 -43.17 -24.42
N ALA A 180 8.97 -43.96 -23.63
CA ALA A 180 8.67 -43.79 -22.21
C ALA A 180 9.89 -44.13 -21.32
N VAL A 181 9.97 -43.50 -20.12
CA VAL A 181 10.65 -44.07 -18.94
C VAL A 181 9.93 -43.64 -17.65
N ASP A 182 9.57 -44.65 -16.86
CA ASP A 182 9.09 -44.65 -15.48
C ASP A 182 10.12 -44.10 -14.46
N THR A 183 9.64 -43.46 -13.40
CA THR A 183 10.06 -43.80 -12.01
C THR A 183 9.13 -43.15 -10.98
N ASP A 184 8.51 -44.00 -10.17
CA ASP A 184 7.70 -43.70 -8.98
C ASP A 184 8.59 -43.86 -7.70
N PRO A 185 8.08 -43.87 -6.44
CA PRO A 185 8.19 -42.79 -5.45
C PRO A 185 8.97 -43.17 -4.16
N ALA A 186 9.34 -42.18 -3.32
CA ALA A 186 9.66 -42.30 -1.88
C ALA A 186 10.23 -40.96 -1.35
N ALA A 187 10.12 -40.50 -0.10
CA ALA A 187 9.47 -40.90 1.14
C ALA A 187 9.49 -39.67 2.09
N SER A 188 8.59 -39.64 3.07
CA SER A 188 8.66 -38.76 4.27
C SER A 188 9.21 -39.56 5.46
N PRO A 189 9.96 -38.95 6.40
CA PRO A 189 9.45 -38.80 7.78
C PRO A 189 9.89 -37.47 8.46
N ALA A 190 9.00 -36.79 9.21
CA ALA A 190 8.77 -36.80 10.68
C ALA A 190 9.85 -36.06 11.53
N VAL A 191 9.53 -34.88 12.09
CA VAL A 191 9.20 -34.57 13.52
C VAL A 191 10.43 -34.19 14.37
N ASP A 192 10.42 -32.97 14.96
CA ASP A 192 10.77 -32.81 16.39
C ASP A 192 10.33 -31.44 16.96
N THR A 193 9.72 -31.51 18.14
CA THR A 193 9.20 -30.45 19.04
C THR A 193 8.98 -31.14 20.40
N PRO A 194 8.96 -30.51 21.60
CA PRO A 194 9.71 -29.40 22.24
C PRO A 194 10.42 -29.92 23.53
N PRO A 195 10.90 -29.07 24.50
CA PRO A 195 10.03 -28.63 25.62
C PRO A 195 10.30 -27.20 26.19
N PRO A 196 9.42 -26.68 27.08
CA PRO A 196 9.44 -25.29 27.59
C PRO A 196 10.01 -25.10 29.02
N ALA A 197 10.40 -23.84 29.29
CA ALA A 197 10.40 -22.99 30.51
C ALA A 197 10.78 -23.53 31.92
N THR A 198 11.58 -22.74 32.68
CA THR A 198 11.36 -22.27 34.09
C THR A 198 12.61 -21.47 34.63
N PRO A 199 12.63 -20.84 35.83
CA PRO A 199 12.20 -19.47 36.14
C PRO A 199 13.28 -18.59 36.87
N ALA A 200 12.84 -17.41 37.33
CA ALA A 200 13.57 -16.29 37.97
C ALA A 200 14.54 -16.60 39.14
N VAL A 201 15.55 -15.73 39.29
CA VAL A 201 16.39 -15.57 40.50
C VAL A 201 16.40 -14.11 40.96
N ILE A 202 16.29 -13.93 42.28
CA ILE A 202 16.16 -12.66 43.03
C ILE A 202 17.54 -12.15 43.50
N ALA A 203 17.64 -10.81 43.50
CA ALA A 203 18.60 -9.82 44.01
C ALA A 203 19.77 -10.18 44.97
N ALA A 204 20.85 -9.39 44.83
CA ALA A 204 21.81 -9.01 45.88
C ALA A 204 22.15 -7.49 45.79
N PRO A 205 22.63 -6.84 46.87
CA PRO A 205 22.63 -5.38 47.04
C PRO A 205 23.85 -4.65 46.45
N VAL A 206 23.63 -3.35 46.22
CA VAL A 206 24.46 -2.38 45.49
C VAL A 206 25.68 -1.85 46.26
N THR A 207 26.83 -1.89 45.60
CA THR A 207 28.01 -1.04 45.89
C THR A 207 27.85 0.28 45.10
N PRO A 208 28.06 1.49 45.67
CA PRO A 208 27.99 2.73 44.88
C PRO A 208 29.16 2.77 43.89
N ALA A 209 28.85 2.56 42.61
CA ALA A 209 29.80 2.79 41.54
C ALA A 209 30.04 4.30 41.37
N PRO A 210 31.26 4.72 40.97
CA PRO A 210 31.54 6.12 40.64
C PRO A 210 30.57 6.60 39.55
N ILE A 211 30.01 7.81 39.73
CA ILE A 211 29.06 8.44 38.80
C ILE A 211 29.81 8.77 37.51
N VAL A 212 29.81 7.83 36.56
CA VAL A 212 30.24 8.06 35.18
C VAL A 212 29.14 8.90 34.53
N ARG A 213 29.46 10.15 34.14
CA ARG A 213 28.55 10.95 33.33
C ARG A 213 28.27 10.19 32.04
N PRO A 214 27.00 9.96 31.66
CA PRO A 214 26.68 9.36 30.37
C PRO A 214 27.27 10.22 29.26
N GLU A 215 28.13 9.64 28.42
CA GLU A 215 28.66 10.34 27.27
C GLU A 215 27.52 10.60 26.28
N VAL A 216 27.29 11.87 25.95
CA VAL A 216 26.22 12.27 25.03
C VAL A 216 26.64 11.91 23.61
N PRO A 217 25.89 11.07 22.89
CA PRO A 217 26.21 10.76 21.50
C PRO A 217 26.17 12.02 20.62
N ALA A 218 27.29 12.36 19.98
CA ALA A 218 27.44 13.61 19.21
C ALA A 218 26.40 13.79 18.09
N HIS A 219 25.90 12.70 17.52
CA HIS A 219 24.87 12.72 16.46
C HIS A 219 23.49 13.18 16.97
N LEU A 220 23.24 13.17 18.28
CA LEU A 220 21.97 13.62 18.86
C LEU A 220 21.89 15.13 19.02
N VAL A 221 23.02 15.84 19.00
CA VAL A 221 23.07 17.29 19.26
C VAL A 221 22.31 18.11 18.20
N PRO A 222 22.50 17.89 16.88
CA PRO A 222 21.73 18.61 15.86
C PRO A 222 20.23 18.29 15.93
N THR A 223 19.88 17.02 16.17
CA THR A 223 18.49 16.56 16.30
C THR A 223 17.81 17.19 17.52
N ALA A 224 18.49 17.22 18.67
CA ALA A 224 18.01 17.86 19.88
C ALA A 224 17.74 19.35 19.65
N ARG A 225 18.64 20.09 18.98
CA ARG A 225 18.41 21.51 18.61
C ARG A 225 17.15 21.71 17.79
N PHE A 226 16.93 20.88 16.77
CA PHE A 226 15.73 20.95 15.93
C PHE A 226 14.46 20.67 16.74
N VAL A 227 14.48 19.65 17.59
CA VAL A 227 13.34 19.28 18.43
C VAL A 227 13.01 20.38 19.44
N ILE A 228 14.01 20.96 20.09
CA ILE A 228 13.85 22.08 21.04
C ILE A 228 13.20 23.28 20.33
N GLY A 229 13.76 23.73 19.20
CA GLY A 229 13.23 24.89 18.47
C GLY A 229 11.79 24.68 17.98
N ARG A 230 11.48 23.48 17.49
CA ARG A 230 10.11 23.11 17.09
C ARG A 230 9.16 23.10 18.28
N HIS A 231 9.59 22.59 19.45
CA HIS A 231 8.77 22.55 20.66
C HIS A 231 8.43 23.97 21.13
N GLU A 232 9.43 24.86 21.21
CA GLU A 232 9.23 26.25 21.60
C GLU A 232 8.30 26.99 20.64
N GLN A 233 8.46 26.79 19.33
CA GLN A 233 7.57 27.41 18.33
C GLN A 233 6.12 26.94 18.45
N SER A 234 5.89 25.68 18.82
CA SER A 234 4.55 25.08 18.86
C SER A 234 3.84 25.28 20.20
N HIS A 235 4.57 25.32 21.32
CA HIS A 235 4.01 25.37 22.66
C HIS A 235 4.26 26.70 23.38
N GLY A 236 5.12 27.57 22.84
CA GLY A 236 5.47 28.86 23.45
C GLY A 236 6.23 28.73 24.77
N ARG A 237 6.75 27.54 25.11
CA ARG A 237 7.53 27.28 26.33
C ARG A 237 8.75 26.40 26.06
N PRO A 238 9.83 26.54 26.86
CA PRO A 238 10.99 25.66 26.79
C PRO A 238 10.59 24.18 26.99
N ILE A 239 11.31 23.28 26.32
CA ILE A 239 11.10 21.84 26.47
C ILE A 239 11.66 21.33 27.80
N THR A 240 10.93 20.42 28.45
CA THR A 240 11.40 19.76 29.68
C THR A 240 12.28 18.54 29.39
N VAL A 241 13.00 18.05 30.40
CA VAL A 241 13.86 16.86 30.29
C VAL A 241 13.06 15.64 29.82
N ASP A 242 11.89 15.41 30.42
CA ASP A 242 11.06 14.24 30.14
C ASP A 242 10.44 14.29 28.73
N GLU A 243 10.04 15.48 28.28
CA GLU A 243 9.53 15.70 26.91
C GLU A 243 10.64 15.44 25.88
N LEU A 244 11.86 15.92 26.12
CA LEU A 244 12.99 15.68 25.22
C LEU A 244 13.40 14.20 25.21
N ALA A 245 13.41 13.54 26.37
CA ALA A 245 13.68 12.12 26.51
C ALA A 245 12.67 11.29 25.70
N GLY A 246 11.38 11.60 25.80
CA GLY A 246 10.33 10.95 25.02
C GLY A 246 10.46 11.17 23.51
N LEU A 247 10.73 12.41 23.08
CA LEU A 247 10.84 12.74 21.65
C LEU A 247 12.07 12.13 20.98
N LEU A 248 13.17 11.98 21.71
CA LEU A 248 14.41 11.38 21.19
C LEU A 248 14.52 9.88 21.49
N SER A 249 13.57 9.30 22.25
CA SER A 249 13.65 7.91 22.74
C SER A 249 14.95 7.61 23.49
N VAL A 250 15.41 8.55 24.31
CA VAL A 250 16.62 8.43 25.14
C VAL A 250 16.29 8.47 26.63
N GLY A 251 17.21 8.02 27.47
CA GLY A 251 17.06 8.11 28.93
C GLY A 251 17.06 9.57 29.42
N PRO A 252 16.39 9.87 30.56
CA PRO A 252 16.28 11.22 31.10
C PRO A 252 17.64 11.84 31.46
N ASP A 253 18.63 11.01 31.79
CA ASP A 253 19.99 11.48 32.10
C ASP A 253 20.72 12.02 30.85
N ILE A 254 20.54 11.36 29.70
CA ILE A 254 21.09 11.84 28.41
C ILE A 254 20.36 13.11 27.96
N ALA A 255 19.04 13.17 28.14
CA ALA A 255 18.25 14.36 27.82
C ALA A 255 18.65 15.57 28.70
N ARG A 256 18.92 15.33 29.98
CA ARG A 256 19.41 16.36 30.90
C ARG A 256 20.78 16.89 30.48
N GLU A 257 21.71 16.00 30.15
CA GLU A 257 23.05 16.40 29.69
C GLU A 257 22.99 17.13 28.33
N LEU A 258 22.10 16.71 27.42
CA LEU A 258 21.85 17.41 26.15
C LEU A 258 21.32 18.84 26.36
N LEU A 259 20.34 19.02 27.25
CA LEU A 259 19.83 20.35 27.57
C LEU A 259 20.89 21.24 28.23
N HIS A 260 21.69 20.66 29.14
CA HIS A 260 22.77 21.39 29.79
C HIS A 260 23.86 21.80 28.79
N ALA A 261 24.27 20.88 27.91
CA ALA A 261 25.21 21.15 26.85
C ALA A 261 24.69 22.24 25.92
N LEU A 262 23.42 22.19 25.49
CA LEU A 262 22.86 23.15 24.56
C LEU A 262 22.58 24.53 25.17
N ALA A 263 22.16 24.60 26.44
CA ALA A 263 21.98 25.86 27.16
C ALA A 263 23.31 26.60 27.38
N GLY A 264 24.42 25.87 27.55
CA GLY A 264 25.77 26.45 27.62
C GLY A 264 26.30 26.97 26.28
N HIS A 265 25.67 26.58 25.16
CA HIS A 265 26.01 27.02 23.80
C HIS A 265 24.97 28.01 23.26
N THR A 266 24.67 29.09 24.01
CA THR A 266 23.97 30.25 23.44
C THR A 266 24.75 30.76 22.24
N SER A 267 24.31 30.37 21.04
CA SER A 267 24.83 30.87 19.78
C SER A 267 24.58 32.36 19.70
N ALA A 268 25.65 33.15 19.84
CA ALA A 268 25.71 34.46 19.25
C ALA A 268 25.40 34.33 17.75
N VAL A 269 24.23 34.81 17.34
CA VAL A 269 23.91 34.98 15.93
C VAL A 269 24.76 36.17 15.45
N ASN A 270 25.79 35.91 14.63
CA ASN A 270 26.74 36.92 14.11
C ASN A 270 27.68 37.60 15.13
N GLY A 271 28.20 36.87 16.12
CA GLY A 271 29.33 37.37 16.93
C GLY A 271 29.02 38.55 17.86
N THR A 272 27.77 38.97 17.98
CA THR A 272 27.31 39.92 19.01
C THR A 272 26.43 39.20 20.01
N SER A 273 26.85 39.23 21.28
CA SER A 273 25.99 38.85 22.39
C SER A 273 24.85 39.87 22.48
N VAL A 274 23.62 39.45 22.20
CA VAL A 274 22.44 40.27 22.50
C VAL A 274 22.20 40.17 24.00
N ALA A 275 22.88 41.03 24.76
CA ALA A 275 22.51 41.32 26.14
C ALA A 275 21.12 41.95 26.13
N GLY A 276 20.20 41.36 26.89
CA GLY A 276 18.81 41.76 26.96
C GLY A 276 18.64 43.26 27.20
N GLY A 277 17.80 43.88 26.38
CA GLY A 277 17.30 45.23 26.59
C GLY A 277 16.57 45.32 27.93
N ALA A 278 16.90 46.38 28.68
CA ALA A 278 16.40 46.68 30.00
C ALA A 278 14.88 46.89 30.04
N ARG A 279 14.33 46.61 31.23
CA ARG A 279 13.06 47.15 31.72
C ARG A 279 13.13 48.67 31.84
#